data_AF-A0A955YFJ9-F1
#
_entry.id   AF-A0A955YFJ9-F1
#
_cell.length_a   1.000
_cell.length_b   1.000
_cell.length_c   1.000
_cell.angle_alpha   90.00
_cell.angle_beta   90.00
_cell.angle_gamma   90.00
#
_symmetry.space_group_name_H-M   'P 1'
#
loop_
_entity.id
_entity.type
_entity.pdbx_description
1 polymer ?
#
loop_
_entity_poly.entity_id
_entity_poly.type
_entity_poly.pdbx_seq_one_letter_code
_entity_poly.pdbx_strand_id
1 'polypeptide(L)'
;MPAESRGVTASEPEEPESRERRRTVGLGRRLVLAVWGCGIVYITIVAFTSIVPQALFPERGRAAQQPDAAAGSATDCDHRLRALYADLMAHAADQTQNPSADASRDAAFFGAWDREYNALTGQCDESLHANLGRLRHRIQTSLRRFEREEGRLARSLARRLADDGAHGASTSEENPP
;
A
#
# COMPACT_ATOMS: atom_id res chain seq x y z
N MET A 1 52.60 -81.95 42.85
CA MET A 1 52.79 -80.62 42.23
C MET A 1 51.52 -80.30 41.45
N PRO A 2 50.68 -79.37 41.93
CA PRO A 2 49.40 -79.05 41.31
C PRO A 2 49.55 -77.95 40.26
N ALA A 3 48.99 -78.17 39.07
CA ALA A 3 48.87 -77.17 38.00
C ALA A 3 47.47 -76.55 38.01
N GLU A 4 47.48 -75.20 38.03
CA GLU A 4 46.49 -74.26 37.51
C GLU A 4 44.99 -74.47 37.78
N SER A 5 44.48 -73.68 38.73
CA SER A 5 43.15 -73.08 38.62
C SER A 5 43.23 -71.57 38.85
N ARG A 6 43.22 -70.80 37.76
CA ARG A 6 42.92 -69.36 37.77
C ARG A 6 41.88 -69.06 36.72
N GLY A 7 40.62 -69.34 37.05
CA GLY A 7 39.50 -68.65 36.44
C GLY A 7 39.45 -67.23 36.99
N VAL A 8 40.07 -66.30 36.29
CA VAL A 8 39.77 -64.87 36.42
C VAL A 8 39.19 -64.46 35.08
N THR A 9 37.89 -64.19 35.09
CA THR A 9 37.18 -63.48 34.04
C THR A 9 37.79 -62.08 33.91
N ALA A 10 38.76 -61.95 33.02
CA ALA A 10 39.16 -60.66 32.49
C ALA A 10 38.11 -60.25 31.45
N SER A 11 37.03 -59.62 31.91
CA SER A 11 36.18 -58.85 31.02
C SER A 11 36.99 -57.64 30.58
N GLU A 12 37.38 -57.65 29.31
CA GLU A 12 37.99 -56.53 28.61
C GLU A 12 37.17 -55.25 28.83
N PRO A 13 37.80 -54.09 29.05
CA PRO A 13 37.08 -52.82 29.02
C PRO A 13 36.63 -52.55 27.59
N GLU A 14 35.34 -52.79 27.34
CA GLU A 14 34.64 -52.50 26.10
C GLU A 14 34.86 -51.02 25.70
N GLU A 15 35.54 -50.81 24.57
CA GLU A 15 35.82 -49.49 23.99
C GLU A 15 34.52 -48.69 23.74
N PRO A 16 34.40 -47.44 24.23
CA PRO A 16 33.24 -46.59 23.95
C PRO A 16 33.24 -45.97 22.53
N GLU A 17 34.20 -46.29 21.66
CA GLU A 17 34.47 -45.50 20.44
C GLU A 17 33.49 -45.74 19.27
N SER A 18 32.69 -46.81 19.31
CA SER A 18 31.80 -47.17 18.20
C SER A 18 30.48 -46.39 18.16
N ARG A 19 30.09 -45.73 19.25
CA ARG A 19 28.80 -45.02 19.38
C ARG A 19 28.84 -43.59 18.85
N GLU A 20 30.01 -42.96 18.88
CA GLU A 20 30.21 -41.59 18.37
C GLU A 20 30.27 -41.54 16.84
N ARG A 21 30.88 -42.54 16.21
CA ARG A 21 31.06 -42.58 14.74
C ARG A 21 29.76 -42.80 13.96
N ARG A 22 28.71 -43.37 14.57
CA ARG A 22 27.38 -43.55 13.93
C ARG A 22 26.51 -42.29 13.96
N ARG A 23 26.77 -41.32 14.84
CA ARG A 23 25.99 -40.07 14.92
C ARG A 23 26.37 -39.05 13.86
N THR A 24 27.63 -39.05 13.42
CA THR A 24 28.16 -38.05 12.47
C THR A 24 27.65 -38.26 11.04
N VAL A 25 27.35 -39.51 10.62
CA VAL A 25 26.85 -39.81 9.27
C VAL A 25 25.40 -39.34 9.05
N GLY A 26 24.59 -39.25 10.11
CA GLY A 26 23.21 -38.74 10.04
C GLY A 26 23.09 -37.21 10.10
N LEU A 27 24.13 -36.54 10.61
CA LEU A 27 24.13 -35.09 10.83
C LEU A 27 24.24 -34.31 9.53
N GLY A 28 25.06 -34.79 8.58
CA GLY A 28 25.18 -34.18 7.25
C GLY A 28 23.84 -34.19 6.49
N ARG A 29 23.09 -35.30 6.54
CA ARG A 29 21.78 -35.40 5.88
C ARG A 29 20.72 -34.50 6.51
N ARG A 30 20.75 -34.32 7.83
CA ARG A 30 19.84 -33.40 8.54
C ARG A 30 20.14 -31.93 8.20
N LEU A 31 21.41 -31.57 8.07
CA LEU A 31 21.79 -30.22 7.69
C LEU A 31 21.37 -29.90 6.25
N VAL A 32 21.59 -30.84 5.32
CA VAL A 32 21.14 -30.70 3.91
C VAL A 32 19.61 -30.57 3.83
N LEU A 33 18.86 -31.39 4.59
CA LEU A 33 17.40 -31.28 4.64
C LEU A 33 16.92 -29.96 5.26
N ALA A 34 17.60 -29.45 6.28
CA ALA A 34 17.27 -28.18 6.90
C ALA A 34 17.52 -27.00 5.94
N VAL A 35 18.68 -26.98 5.26
CA VAL A 35 18.99 -25.95 4.27
C VAL A 35 18.03 -26.02 3.07
N TRP A 36 17.73 -27.23 2.59
CA TRP A 36 16.77 -27.44 1.51
C TRP A 36 15.35 -27.00 1.91
N GLY A 37 14.92 -27.34 3.13
CA GLY A 37 13.64 -26.90 3.68
C GLY A 37 13.55 -25.38 3.80
N CYS A 38 14.59 -24.73 4.34
CA CYS A 38 14.68 -23.27 4.39
C CYS A 38 14.66 -22.65 2.98
N GLY A 39 15.33 -23.25 2.01
CA GLY A 39 15.33 -22.80 0.61
C GLY A 39 13.94 -22.87 -0.02
N ILE A 40 13.21 -23.97 0.18
CA ILE A 40 11.82 -24.08 -0.29
C ILE A 40 10.95 -23.05 0.39
N VAL A 41 10.98 -22.95 1.72
CA VAL A 41 10.17 -21.96 2.46
C VAL A 41 10.47 -20.54 1.96
N TYR A 42 11.74 -20.20 1.74
CA TYR A 42 12.14 -18.91 1.18
C TYR A 42 11.56 -18.70 -0.21
N ILE A 43 11.71 -19.66 -1.13
CA ILE A 43 11.14 -19.56 -2.49
C ILE A 43 9.62 -19.43 -2.43
N THR A 44 8.94 -20.18 -1.56
CA THR A 44 7.48 -20.10 -1.41
C THR A 44 7.06 -18.74 -0.87
N ILE A 45 7.76 -18.20 0.14
CA ILE A 45 7.50 -16.85 0.67
C ILE A 45 7.71 -15.81 -0.43
N VAL A 46 8.83 -15.86 -1.15
CA VAL A 46 9.15 -14.94 -2.25
C VAL A 46 8.13 -15.04 -3.39
N ALA A 47 7.72 -16.25 -3.76
CA ALA A 47 6.68 -16.45 -4.76
C ALA A 47 5.35 -15.87 -4.28
N PHE A 48 4.96 -16.09 -3.03
CA PHE A 48 3.71 -15.57 -2.49
C PHE A 48 3.72 -14.04 -2.37
N THR A 49 4.81 -13.46 -1.87
CA THR A 49 4.98 -12.00 -1.78
C THR A 49 5.12 -11.34 -3.15
N SER A 50 5.58 -12.06 -4.17
CA SER A 50 5.67 -11.56 -5.55
C SER A 50 4.36 -11.70 -6.34
N ILE A 51 3.52 -12.69 -6.01
CA ILE A 51 2.25 -12.96 -6.73
C ILE A 51 1.10 -12.08 -6.20
N VAL A 52 1.00 -11.90 -4.88
CA VAL A 52 -0.11 -11.13 -4.26
C VAL A 52 -0.21 -9.66 -4.73
N PRO A 53 0.89 -8.89 -4.92
CA PRO A 53 0.77 -7.54 -5.44
C PRO A 53 0.40 -7.50 -6.94
N GLN A 54 0.71 -8.54 -7.73
CA GLN A 54 0.47 -8.52 -9.18
C GLN A 54 -1.00 -8.78 -9.55
N ALA A 55 -1.73 -9.54 -8.73
CA ALA A 55 -3.16 -9.77 -8.94
C ALA A 55 -4.05 -8.60 -8.46
N LEU A 56 -3.58 -7.82 -7.48
CA LEU A 56 -4.30 -6.67 -6.92
C LEU A 56 -3.85 -5.32 -7.51
N PHE A 57 -2.60 -5.18 -7.96
CA PHE A 57 -2.01 -3.95 -8.48
C PHE A 57 -0.88 -4.23 -9.50
N PRO A 58 -1.21 -4.53 -10.77
CA PRO A 58 -0.23 -4.94 -11.79
C PRO A 58 0.88 -3.93 -12.12
N GLU A 59 0.72 -2.66 -11.75
CA GLU A 59 1.71 -1.60 -12.07
C GLU A 59 2.93 -1.55 -11.13
N ARG A 60 2.90 -2.24 -9.98
CA ARG A 60 4.01 -2.22 -9.02
C ARG A 60 5.21 -3.08 -9.45
N GLY A 61 4.99 -4.08 -10.32
CA GLY A 61 6.03 -5.03 -10.73
C GLY A 61 7.05 -4.47 -11.73
N ARG A 62 6.70 -3.44 -12.50
CA ARG A 62 7.60 -2.86 -13.52
C ARG A 62 8.56 -1.81 -12.97
N ALA A 63 8.17 -1.08 -11.92
CA ALA A 63 8.97 -0.02 -11.34
C ALA A 63 10.18 -0.53 -10.54
N ALA A 64 10.12 -1.75 -9.99
CA ALA A 64 11.17 -2.30 -9.14
C ALA A 64 12.41 -2.83 -9.90
N GLN A 65 12.34 -3.01 -11.22
CA GLN A 65 13.40 -3.66 -12.01
C GLN A 65 14.36 -2.66 -12.69
N GLN A 66 14.17 -1.34 -12.56
CA GLN A 66 14.89 -0.35 -13.37
C GLN A 66 15.75 0.59 -12.50
N PRO A 67 17.04 0.27 -12.29
CA PRO A 67 17.93 1.07 -11.43
C PRO A 67 18.24 2.48 -11.96
N ASP A 68 17.95 2.78 -13.23
CA ASP A 68 18.14 4.11 -13.83
C ASP A 68 16.93 5.07 -13.67
N ALA A 69 15.83 4.60 -13.05
CA ALA A 69 14.62 5.40 -12.85
C ALA A 69 14.63 6.27 -11.58
N ALA A 70 15.61 6.14 -10.68
CA ALA A 70 15.59 6.75 -9.35
C ALA A 70 15.70 8.29 -9.34
N ALA A 71 16.32 8.90 -10.36
CA ALA A 71 16.38 10.36 -10.49
C ALA A 71 15.12 10.94 -11.17
N GLY A 72 14.51 10.20 -12.10
CA GLY A 72 13.23 10.57 -12.72
C GLY A 72 12.04 10.32 -11.80
N SER A 73 12.11 9.32 -10.90
CA SER A 73 11.02 8.95 -10.00
C SER A 73 10.76 10.00 -8.93
N ALA A 74 11.79 10.69 -8.44
CA ALA A 74 11.62 11.74 -7.42
C ALA A 74 10.87 12.94 -7.99
N THR A 75 11.26 13.44 -9.17
CA THR A 75 10.60 14.58 -9.82
C THR A 75 9.18 14.22 -10.31
N ASP A 76 8.99 13.00 -10.81
CA ASP A 76 7.67 12.51 -11.27
C ASP A 76 6.71 12.29 -10.07
N CYS A 77 7.23 11.77 -8.96
CA CYS A 77 6.50 11.70 -7.69
C CYS A 77 6.04 13.09 -7.22
N ASP A 78 6.94 14.06 -7.22
CA ASP A 78 6.66 15.42 -6.77
C ASP A 78 5.60 16.10 -7.65
N HIS A 79 5.65 15.85 -8.97
CA HIS A 79 4.64 16.31 -9.91
C HIS A 79 3.27 15.66 -9.64
N ARG A 80 3.23 14.33 -9.44
CA ARG A 80 2.00 13.61 -9.13
C ARG A 80 1.38 14.02 -7.79
N LEU A 81 2.19 14.26 -6.76
CA LEU A 81 1.71 14.78 -5.47
C LEU A 81 1.13 16.18 -5.60
N ARG A 82 1.75 17.06 -6.41
CA ARG A 82 1.17 18.38 -6.72
C ARG A 82 -0.14 18.28 -7.49
N ALA A 83 -0.26 17.33 -8.43
CA ALA A 83 -1.51 17.09 -9.14
C ALA A 83 -2.63 16.65 -8.18
N LEU A 84 -2.34 15.69 -7.29
CA LEU A 84 -3.30 15.25 -6.27
C LEU A 84 -3.71 16.36 -5.31
N TYR A 85 -2.78 17.26 -4.95
CA TYR A 85 -3.09 18.45 -4.19
C TYR A 85 -4.06 19.37 -4.95
N ALA A 86 -3.77 19.65 -6.22
CA ALA A 86 -4.59 20.52 -7.06
C ALA A 86 -6.01 19.96 -7.22
N ASP A 87 -6.15 18.66 -7.48
CA ASP A 87 -7.44 18.00 -7.58
C ASP A 87 -8.25 18.11 -6.29
N LEU A 88 -7.59 17.97 -5.15
CA LEU A 88 -8.25 18.03 -3.85
C LEU A 88 -8.73 19.46 -3.52
N MET A 89 -7.96 20.48 -3.91
CA MET A 89 -8.37 21.88 -3.80
C MET A 89 -9.47 22.23 -4.81
N ALA A 90 -9.39 21.73 -6.04
CA ALA A 90 -10.41 21.93 -7.06
C ALA A 90 -11.75 21.34 -6.64
N HIS A 91 -11.76 20.14 -6.06
CA HIS A 91 -12.97 19.52 -5.53
C HIS A 91 -13.57 20.30 -4.36
N ALA A 92 -12.72 20.79 -3.44
CA ALA A 92 -13.20 21.64 -2.34
C ALA A 92 -13.79 22.97 -2.84
N ALA A 93 -13.17 23.58 -3.86
CA ALA A 93 -13.70 24.78 -4.50
C ALA A 93 -15.03 24.51 -5.22
N ASP A 94 -15.15 23.40 -5.96
CA ASP A 94 -16.40 23.02 -6.63
C ASP A 94 -17.53 22.82 -5.61
N GLN A 95 -17.27 22.11 -4.50
CA GLN A 95 -18.29 21.89 -3.47
C GLN A 95 -18.72 23.17 -2.72
N THR A 96 -17.87 24.20 -2.66
CA THR A 96 -18.25 25.49 -2.06
C THR A 96 -19.02 26.39 -3.04
N GLN A 97 -18.70 26.33 -4.33
CA GLN A 97 -19.39 27.10 -5.38
C GLN A 97 -20.71 26.46 -5.81
N ASN A 98 -20.70 25.14 -6.02
CA ASN A 98 -21.80 24.32 -6.47
C ASN A 98 -22.10 23.22 -5.44
N PRO A 99 -22.61 23.59 -4.25
CA PRO A 99 -22.88 22.61 -3.19
C PRO A 99 -23.89 21.57 -3.68
N SER A 100 -23.40 20.35 -3.92
CA SER A 100 -24.24 19.24 -4.35
C SER A 100 -24.92 18.60 -3.14
N ALA A 101 -26.15 18.12 -3.29
CA ALA A 101 -26.82 17.34 -2.25
C ALA A 101 -26.41 15.85 -2.26
N ASP A 102 -25.54 15.46 -3.20
CA ASP A 102 -25.26 14.07 -3.50
C ASP A 102 -23.97 13.61 -2.82
N ALA A 103 -24.12 13.11 -1.58
CA ALA A 103 -23.01 12.55 -0.80
C ALA A 103 -22.32 11.37 -1.50
N SER A 104 -22.95 10.73 -2.49
CA SER A 104 -22.34 9.62 -3.24
C SER A 104 -21.24 10.10 -4.19
N ARG A 105 -21.37 11.32 -4.74
CA ARG A 105 -20.37 11.94 -5.62
C ARG A 105 -19.07 12.23 -4.87
N ASP A 106 -19.17 12.76 -3.65
CA ASP A 106 -18.02 13.02 -2.79
C ASP A 106 -17.32 11.71 -2.40
N ALA A 107 -18.09 10.69 -2.02
CA ALA A 107 -17.53 9.38 -1.68
C ALA A 107 -16.78 8.75 -2.88
N ALA A 108 -17.32 8.90 -4.09
CA ALA A 108 -16.68 8.42 -5.31
C ALA A 108 -15.37 9.18 -5.61
N PHE A 109 -15.36 10.50 -5.48
CA PHE A 109 -14.16 11.33 -5.66
C PHE A 109 -13.06 10.92 -4.67
N PHE A 110 -13.35 10.91 -3.37
CA PHE A 110 -12.37 10.54 -2.37
C PHE A 110 -11.89 9.09 -2.53
N GLY A 111 -12.78 8.17 -2.95
CA GLY A 111 -12.40 6.81 -3.26
C GLY A 111 -11.44 6.69 -4.44
N ALA A 112 -11.61 7.50 -5.49
CA ALA A 112 -10.69 7.56 -6.62
C ALA A 112 -9.35 8.18 -6.23
N TRP A 113 -9.40 9.32 -5.56
CA TRP A 113 -8.22 10.03 -5.07
C TRP A 113 -7.38 9.15 -4.13
N ASP A 114 -8.02 8.43 -3.21
CA ASP A 114 -7.34 7.51 -2.29
C ASP A 114 -6.63 6.36 -3.02
N ARG A 115 -7.16 5.87 -4.14
CA ARG A 115 -6.49 4.84 -4.94
C ARG A 115 -5.20 5.37 -5.55
N GLU A 116 -5.23 6.57 -6.10
CA GLU A 116 -4.06 7.21 -6.71
C GLU A 116 -3.02 7.60 -5.67
N TYR A 117 -3.48 8.16 -4.54
CA TYR A 117 -2.62 8.43 -3.39
C TYR A 117 -1.92 7.15 -2.90
N ASN A 118 -2.68 6.08 -2.63
CA ASN A 118 -2.11 4.80 -2.17
C ASN A 118 -1.23 4.09 -3.22
N ALA A 119 -1.34 4.44 -4.50
CA ALA A 119 -0.44 3.96 -5.53
C ALA A 119 0.97 4.57 -5.41
N LEU A 120 1.08 5.77 -4.83
CA LEU A 120 2.32 6.52 -4.64
C LEU A 120 3.05 6.17 -3.32
N THR A 121 2.40 5.44 -2.43
CA THR A 121 2.99 5.02 -1.15
C THR A 121 4.26 4.19 -1.38
N GLY A 122 5.36 4.57 -0.71
CA GLY A 122 6.65 3.90 -0.81
C GLY A 122 7.50 4.26 -2.05
N GLN A 123 6.97 5.06 -2.98
CA GLN A 123 7.72 5.60 -4.13
C GLN A 123 8.12 7.07 -3.92
N CYS A 124 7.44 7.73 -2.98
CA CYS A 124 7.53 9.15 -2.69
C CYS A 124 8.10 9.43 -1.30
N ASP A 125 8.55 10.67 -1.07
CA ASP A 125 8.95 11.12 0.27
C ASP A 125 7.78 10.93 1.26
N GLU A 126 8.02 10.12 2.28
CA GLU A 126 7.05 9.73 3.30
C GLU A 126 6.47 10.95 4.03
N SER A 127 7.26 11.99 4.25
CA SER A 127 6.83 13.20 4.96
C SER A 127 5.82 14.01 4.15
N LEU A 128 6.06 14.17 2.85
CA LEU A 128 5.21 14.94 1.95
C LEU A 128 3.92 14.18 1.65
N HIS A 129 4.04 12.86 1.47
CA HIS A 129 2.91 11.96 1.36
C HIS A 129 1.99 12.05 2.59
N ALA A 130 2.53 11.87 3.80
CA ALA A 130 1.74 11.91 5.04
C ALA A 130 1.07 13.26 5.31
N ASN A 131 1.70 14.38 4.90
CA ASN A 131 1.08 15.71 5.02
C ASN A 131 -0.14 15.86 4.10
N LEU A 132 -0.07 15.33 2.87
CA LEU A 132 -1.19 15.33 1.94
C LEU A 132 -2.37 14.51 2.46
N GLY A 133 -2.10 13.33 3.05
CA GLY A 133 -3.12 12.51 3.71
C GLY A 133 -3.84 13.25 4.85
N ARG A 134 -3.10 14.01 5.67
CA ARG A 134 -3.70 14.86 6.72
C ARG A 134 -4.55 15.99 6.14
N LEU A 135 -4.08 16.63 5.08
CA LEU A 135 -4.81 17.70 4.39
C LEU A 135 -6.16 17.17 3.86
N ARG A 136 -6.15 16.01 3.20
CA ARG A 136 -7.36 15.34 2.71
C ARG A 136 -8.39 15.17 3.83
N HIS A 137 -7.95 14.68 4.99
CA HIS A 137 -8.86 14.45 6.12
C HIS A 137 -9.42 15.76 6.70
N ARG A 138 -8.60 16.81 6.77
CA ARG A 138 -9.06 18.16 7.18
C ARG A 138 -10.09 18.72 6.22
N ILE A 139 -9.85 18.63 4.91
CA ILE A 139 -10.77 19.13 3.89
C ILE A 139 -12.10 18.39 3.95
N GLN A 140 -12.08 17.07 4.03
CA GLN A 140 -13.30 16.27 4.20
C GLN A 140 -14.08 16.67 5.46
N THR A 141 -13.39 16.92 6.58
CA THR A 141 -14.03 17.37 7.82
C THR A 141 -14.62 18.77 7.68
N SER A 142 -13.91 19.69 7.02
CA SER A 142 -14.37 21.06 6.79
C SER A 142 -15.58 21.10 5.85
N LEU A 143 -15.61 20.29 4.79
CA LEU A 143 -16.75 20.20 3.88
C LEU A 143 -17.99 19.66 4.60
N ARG A 144 -17.84 18.59 5.39
CA ARG A 144 -18.95 18.06 6.22
C ARG A 144 -19.48 19.10 7.21
N ARG A 145 -18.61 19.94 7.75
CA ARG A 145 -19.02 21.02 8.65
C ARG A 145 -19.77 22.11 7.88
N PHE A 146 -19.23 22.54 6.74
CA PHE A 146 -19.85 23.51 5.84
C PHE A 146 -21.25 23.06 5.40
N GLU A 147 -21.43 21.79 5.02
CA GLU A 147 -22.73 21.24 4.66
C GLU A 147 -23.76 21.34 5.79
N ARG A 148 -23.33 21.12 7.05
CA ARG A 148 -24.19 21.20 8.23
C ARG A 148 -24.55 22.64 8.61
N GLU A 149 -23.57 23.55 8.54
CA GLU A 149 -23.73 24.93 9.02
C GLU A 149 -24.34 25.85 7.95
N GLU A 150 -23.85 25.77 6.71
CA GLU A 150 -24.14 26.74 5.65
C GLU A 150 -24.71 26.11 4.36
N GLY A 151 -24.64 24.79 4.22
CA GLY A 151 -24.98 24.09 2.98
C GLY A 151 -26.41 24.31 2.48
N ARG A 152 -27.38 24.55 3.37
CA ARG A 152 -28.77 24.87 2.96
C ARG A 152 -28.86 26.28 2.36
N LEU A 153 -28.18 27.25 2.97
CA LEU A 153 -28.16 28.65 2.52
C LEU A 153 -27.41 28.76 1.19
N ALA A 154 -26.23 28.13 1.10
CA ALA A 154 -25.42 28.10 -0.10
C ALA A 154 -26.18 27.51 -1.30
N ARG A 155 -26.91 26.40 -1.11
CA ARG A 155 -27.77 25.82 -2.16
C ARG A 155 -28.92 26.74 -2.59
N SER A 156 -29.54 27.45 -1.66
CA SER A 156 -30.60 28.41 -2.01
C SER A 156 -30.08 29.61 -2.79
N LEU A 157 -28.86 30.07 -2.47
CA LEU A 157 -28.19 31.16 -3.20
C LEU A 157 -27.79 30.70 -4.60
N ALA A 158 -27.16 29.52 -4.72
CA ALA A 158 -26.77 28.95 -6.01
C ALA A 158 -27.98 28.77 -6.94
N ARG A 159 -29.12 28.30 -6.40
CA ARG A 159 -30.36 28.14 -7.19
C ARG A 159 -30.91 29.48 -7.67
N ARG A 160 -30.88 30.53 -6.85
CA ARG A 160 -31.32 31.88 -7.26
C ARG A 160 -30.41 32.49 -8.32
N LEU A 161 -29.09 32.38 -8.16
CA LEU A 161 -28.13 32.86 -9.15
C LEU A 161 -28.28 32.13 -10.50
N ALA A 162 -28.59 30.83 -10.48
CA ALA A 162 -28.86 30.06 -11.69
C ALA A 162 -30.16 30.50 -12.39
N ASP A 163 -31.23 30.77 -11.63
CA ASP A 163 -32.51 31.26 -12.17
C ASP A 163 -32.38 32.68 -12.77
N ASP A 164 -31.66 33.59 -12.09
CA ASP A 164 -31.41 34.95 -12.58
C ASP A 164 -30.57 34.94 -13.87
N GLY A 165 -29.56 34.06 -13.96
CA GLY A 165 -28.77 33.86 -15.17
C GLY A 165 -29.59 33.32 -16.35
N ALA A 166 -30.54 32.43 -16.09
CA ALA A 166 -31.44 31.87 -17.11
C ALA A 166 -32.41 32.93 -17.66
N HIS A 167 -32.88 33.87 -16.84
CA HIS A 167 -33.74 34.98 -17.28
C HIS A 167 -32.98 36.10 -18.01
N GLY A 168 -31.70 36.30 -17.71
CA GLY A 168 -30.83 37.22 -18.46
C GLY A 168 -30.45 36.70 -19.87
N ALA A 169 -30.29 35.38 -20.01
CA ALA A 169 -29.97 34.76 -21.31
C ALA A 169 -31.17 34.77 -22.27
N SER A 170 -32.40 34.55 -21.77
CA SER A 170 -33.60 34.54 -22.61
C SER A 170 -34.03 35.92 -23.13
N THR A 171 -33.59 37.01 -22.50
CA THR A 171 -33.93 38.38 -22.91
C THR A 171 -32.96 38.97 -23.94
N SER A 172 -31.79 38.36 -24.17
CA SER A 172 -30.82 38.81 -25.19
C SER A 172 -31.05 38.23 -26.58
N GLU A 173 -31.90 37.22 -26.74
CA GLU A 173 -32.11 36.52 -28.03
C GLU A 173 -33.28 37.09 -28.87
N GLU A 174 -33.99 38.12 -28.37
CA GLU A 174 -35.12 38.77 -29.06
C GLU A 174 -34.78 40.22 -29.45
N ASN A 175 -33.76 40.42 -30.29
CA ASN A 175 -33.64 41.67 -31.04
C ASN A 175 -32.87 41.51 -32.37
N PRO A 176 -33.49 40.95 -33.42
CA PRO A 176 -33.03 41.14 -34.79
C PRO A 176 -33.62 42.45 -35.37
N PRO A 177 -32.87 43.15 -36.25
CA PRO A 177 -33.25 44.43 -36.85
C PRO A 177 -34.45 44.36 -37.82
#